data_AF-A0AAD7QTP4-F1
#
_entry.id   AF-A0AAD7QTP4-F1
#
_cell.length_a   1.000
_cell.length_b   1.000
_cell.length_c   1.000
_cell.angle_alpha   90.00
_cell.angle_beta   90.00
_cell.angle_gamma   90.00
#
_symmetry.space_group_name_H-M   'P 1'
#
loop_
_entity.id
_entity.type
_entity.pdbx_description
1 polymer ?
#
loop_
_entity_poly.entity_id
_entity_poly.type
_entity_poly.pdbx_seq_one_letter_code
_entity_poly.pdbx_strand_id
1 'polypeptide(L)'
;MSYQDQIFAGISKLDKELNKYPILDKLEKQTGIPKAYGVLGAVGAYLFLIFLNFGGIGELLANIAGLVLPGYYSLLALDSPGTADDTQYLTYWVVFAFFSVIEFWSRAILYWIPFYWFFKVIFVLYLGLPQFNGAKLVYKTVVKPVSAKLVKASGKVPSVASALKEKVDAASTGTTTGASI
;
A
#
# COMPACT_ATOMS: atom_id res chain seq x y z
N MET A 1 -41.30 4.95 28.48
CA MET A 1 -40.57 3.86 27.78
C MET A 1 -39.10 4.04 28.05
N SER A 2 -38.41 2.97 28.46
CA SER A 2 -36.96 3.00 28.66
C SER A 2 -36.26 3.22 27.32
N TYR A 3 -35.09 3.86 27.32
CA TYR A 3 -34.28 4.03 26.10
C TYR A 3 -33.97 2.69 25.41
N GLN A 4 -33.81 1.63 26.20
CA GLN A 4 -33.60 0.28 25.68
C GLN A 4 -34.80 -0.21 24.86
N ASP A 5 -36.02 0.00 25.36
CA ASP A 5 -37.25 -0.42 24.68
C ASP A 5 -37.39 0.25 23.31
N GLN A 6 -37.00 1.53 23.21
CA GLN A 6 -37.04 2.27 21.96
C GLN A 6 -36.02 1.75 20.93
N ILE A 7 -34.82 1.39 21.39
CA ILE A 7 -33.78 0.78 20.53
C ILE A 7 -34.23 -0.60 20.03
N PHE A 8 -34.75 -1.46 20.92
CA PHE A 8 -35.24 -2.79 20.53
C PHE A 8 -36.43 -2.70 19.57
N ALA A 9 -37.34 -1.75 19.79
CA ALA A 9 -38.45 -1.49 18.87
C ALA A 9 -37.95 -1.04 17.48
N GLY A 10 -36.92 -0.18 17.43
CA GLY A 10 -36.29 0.27 16.19
C GLY A 10 -35.60 -0.88 15.43
N ILE A 11 -34.83 -1.71 16.13
CA ILE A 11 -34.15 -2.88 15.54
C ILE A 11 -35.18 -3.89 15.02
N SER A 12 -36.25 -4.16 15.76
CA SER A 12 -37.31 -5.07 15.32
C SER A 12 -38.05 -4.55 14.09
N LYS A 13 -38.29 -3.24 14.01
CA LYS A 13 -38.88 -2.60 12.83
C LYS A 13 -37.96 -2.71 11.61
N LEU A 14 -36.67 -2.47 11.80
CA LEU A 14 -35.67 -2.62 10.74
C LEU A 14 -35.59 -4.07 10.25
N ASP A 15 -35.59 -5.04 11.17
CA ASP A 15 -35.59 -6.47 10.82
C ASP A 15 -36.80 -6.86 9.95
N LYS A 16 -37.99 -6.36 10.33
CA LYS A 16 -39.22 -6.57 9.55
C LYS A 16 -39.15 -5.97 8.15
N GLU A 17 -38.59 -4.78 7.99
CA GLU A 17 -38.38 -4.16 6.68
C GLU A 17 -37.36 -4.92 5.84
N LEU A 18 -36.31 -5.46 6.47
CA LEU A 18 -35.25 -6.21 5.79
C LEU A 18 -35.70 -7.59 5.29
N ASN A 19 -36.77 -8.17 5.84
CA ASN A 19 -37.40 -9.40 5.30
C ASN A 19 -37.88 -9.22 3.85
N LYS A 20 -38.00 -7.99 3.35
CA LYS A 20 -38.33 -7.71 1.93
C LYS A 20 -37.21 -8.12 0.97
N TYR A 21 -36.00 -8.38 1.47
CA TYR A 21 -34.83 -8.71 0.66
C TYR A 21 -34.39 -10.17 0.90
N PRO A 22 -34.74 -11.12 0.01
CA PRO A 22 -34.44 -12.54 0.18
C PRO A 22 -32.93 -12.87 0.24
N ILE A 23 -32.10 -11.96 -0.26
CA ILE A 23 -30.64 -12.07 -0.18
C ILE A 23 -30.13 -12.00 1.27
N LEU A 24 -30.81 -11.22 2.11
CA LEU A 24 -30.44 -11.02 3.52
C LEU A 24 -30.82 -12.24 4.35
N ASP A 25 -31.93 -12.90 4.05
CA ASP A 25 -32.34 -14.13 4.73
C ASP A 25 -31.36 -15.29 4.44
N LYS A 26 -30.84 -15.37 3.22
CA LYS A 26 -29.79 -16.34 2.87
C LYS A 26 -28.51 -16.07 3.66
N LEU A 27 -28.12 -14.80 3.76
CA LEU A 27 -26.94 -14.38 4.51
C LEU A 27 -27.10 -14.60 6.02
N GLU A 28 -28.27 -14.33 6.58
CA GLU A 28 -28.60 -14.58 7.99
C GLU A 28 -28.51 -16.08 8.30
N LYS A 29 -29.04 -16.95 7.43
CA LYS A 29 -28.94 -18.41 7.60
C LYS A 29 -27.51 -18.94 7.50
N GLN A 30 -26.65 -18.32 6.70
CA GLN A 30 -25.26 -18.74 6.56
C GLN A 30 -24.34 -18.19 7.65
N THR A 31 -24.59 -16.95 8.10
CA THR A 31 -23.72 -16.26 9.06
C THR A 31 -24.20 -16.40 10.51
N GLY A 32 -25.46 -16.73 10.73
CA GLY A 32 -26.09 -16.78 12.06
C GLY A 32 -26.29 -15.41 12.70
N ILE A 33 -25.98 -14.32 11.99
CA ILE A 33 -26.07 -12.95 12.49
C ILE A 33 -27.43 -12.37 12.06
N PRO A 34 -28.22 -11.78 12.98
CA PRO A 34 -29.50 -11.20 12.59
C PRO A 34 -29.28 -10.04 11.60
N LYS A 35 -30.05 -10.04 10.50
CA LYS A 35 -29.89 -9.11 9.37
C LYS A 35 -29.94 -7.64 9.76
N ALA A 36 -30.73 -7.26 10.76
CA ALA A 36 -30.76 -5.88 11.27
C ALA A 36 -29.40 -5.42 11.81
N TYR A 37 -28.71 -6.26 12.60
CA TYR A 37 -27.36 -5.95 13.08
C TYR A 37 -26.33 -5.98 11.96
N GLY A 38 -26.47 -6.89 11.00
CA GLY A 38 -25.60 -6.95 9.81
C GLY A 38 -25.67 -5.66 8.98
N VAL A 39 -26.88 -5.17 8.72
CA VAL A 39 -27.11 -3.91 7.97
C VAL A 39 -26.63 -2.70 8.77
N LEU A 40 -26.94 -2.62 10.06
CA LEU A 40 -26.44 -1.53 10.92
C LEU A 40 -24.91 -1.53 10.99
N GLY A 41 -24.29 -2.70 11.09
CA GLY A 41 -22.83 -2.85 11.05
C GLY A 41 -22.25 -2.39 9.71
N ALA A 42 -22.86 -2.77 8.59
CA ALA A 42 -22.43 -2.34 7.25
C ALA A 42 -22.57 -0.82 7.06
N VAL A 43 -23.69 -0.23 7.51
CA VAL A 43 -23.89 1.23 7.48
C VAL A 43 -22.88 1.94 8.37
N GLY A 44 -22.64 1.44 9.59
CA GLY A 44 -21.64 1.97 10.50
C GLY A 44 -20.22 1.91 9.93
N ALA A 45 -19.84 0.78 9.33
CA ALA A 45 -18.56 0.61 8.65
C ALA A 45 -18.41 1.57 7.47
N TYR A 46 -19.47 1.73 6.66
CA TYR A 46 -19.47 2.68 5.55
C TYR A 46 -19.29 4.13 6.00
N LEU A 47 -20.00 4.54 7.07
CA LEU A 47 -19.84 5.87 7.67
C LEU A 47 -18.44 6.06 8.26
N PHE A 48 -17.88 5.03 8.90
CA PHE A 48 -16.51 5.05 9.40
C PHE A 48 -15.49 5.22 8.26
N LEU A 49 -15.70 4.58 7.11
CA LEU A 49 -14.83 4.74 5.94
C LEU A 49 -14.93 6.13 5.33
N ILE A 50 -16.13 6.72 5.28
CA ILE A 50 -16.31 8.14 4.91
C ILE A 50 -15.56 9.04 5.90
N PHE A 51 -15.68 8.77 7.20
CA PHE A 51 -14.95 9.50 8.23
C PHE A 51 -13.43 9.41 8.03
N LEU A 52 -12.89 8.23 7.68
CA LEU A 52 -11.47 8.08 7.37
C LEU A 52 -11.04 8.87 6.12
N ASN A 53 -11.94 9.08 5.16
CA ASN A 53 -11.67 9.90 3.97
C ASN A 53 -11.66 11.40 4.32
N PHE A 54 -12.45 11.80 5.30
CA PHE A 54 -12.57 13.19 5.73
C PHE A 54 -11.41 13.61 6.65
N GLY A 55 -10.87 14.82 6.45
CA GLY A 55 -9.86 15.40 7.34
C GLY A 55 -8.45 14.80 7.27
N GLY A 56 -8.14 13.97 6.25
CA GLY A 56 -6.77 13.48 6.01
C GLY A 56 -6.30 12.34 6.93
N ILE A 57 -7.18 11.78 7.76
CA ILE A 57 -6.84 10.68 8.69
C ILE A 57 -6.42 9.43 7.90
N GLY A 58 -7.15 9.07 6.85
CA GLY A 58 -6.79 7.95 5.97
C GLY A 58 -5.44 8.15 5.28
N GLU A 59 -5.10 9.38 4.94
CA GLU A 59 -3.80 9.74 4.37
C GLU A 59 -2.66 9.56 5.36
N LEU A 60 -2.85 10.02 6.59
CA LEU A 60 -1.90 9.83 7.68
C LEU A 60 -1.65 8.34 7.94
N LEU A 61 -2.71 7.54 8.04
CA LEU A 61 -2.60 6.09 8.26
C LEU A 61 -1.87 5.40 7.10
N ALA A 62 -2.18 5.77 5.86
CA ALA A 62 -1.50 5.23 4.68
C ALA A 62 -0.01 5.61 4.65
N ASN A 63 0.33 6.84 5.03
CA ASN A 63 1.72 7.31 5.08
C ASN A 63 2.50 6.61 6.21
N ILE A 64 1.90 6.43 7.39
CA ILE A 64 2.54 5.66 8.47
C ILE A 64 2.77 4.22 8.03
N ALA A 65 1.75 3.58 7.45
CA ALA A 65 1.85 2.20 6.98
C ALA A 65 2.87 2.03 5.82
N GLY A 66 2.98 3.01 4.93
CA GLY A 66 3.83 2.93 3.74
C GLY A 66 5.24 3.49 3.87
N LEU A 67 5.45 4.44 4.77
CA LEU A 67 6.74 5.10 4.94
C LEU A 67 7.37 4.69 6.26
N VAL A 68 6.63 4.78 7.37
CA VAL A 68 7.20 4.62 8.71
C VAL A 68 7.46 3.15 9.02
N LEU A 69 6.50 2.25 8.78
CA LEU A 69 6.69 0.82 9.07
C LEU A 69 7.84 0.21 8.25
N PRO A 70 7.86 0.31 6.89
CA PRO A 70 8.93 -0.27 6.10
C PRO A 70 10.25 0.49 6.31
N GLY A 71 10.20 1.78 6.63
CA GLY A 71 11.38 2.57 7.02
C GLY A 71 12.03 2.05 8.29
N TYR A 72 11.25 1.77 9.34
CA TYR A 72 11.75 1.16 10.57
C TYR A 72 12.40 -0.21 10.30
N TYR A 73 11.72 -1.07 9.53
CA TYR A 73 12.30 -2.37 9.16
C TYR A 73 13.52 -2.26 8.24
N SER A 74 13.58 -1.23 7.38
CA SER A 74 14.77 -0.95 6.55
C SER A 74 15.96 -0.56 7.42
N LEU A 75 15.76 0.22 8.49
CA LEU A 75 16.84 0.55 9.44
C LEU A 75 17.38 -0.70 10.14
N LEU A 76 16.48 -1.59 10.58
CA LEU A 76 16.90 -2.88 11.16
C LEU A 76 17.63 -3.77 10.15
N ALA A 77 17.26 -3.71 8.88
CA ALA A 77 17.95 -4.43 7.82
C ALA A 77 19.36 -3.88 7.55
N LEU A 78 19.57 -2.57 7.66
CA LEU A 78 20.90 -1.96 7.49
C LEU A 78 21.92 -2.42 8.52
N ASP A 79 21.46 -2.74 9.74
CA ASP A 79 22.30 -3.27 10.81
C ASP A 79 22.43 -4.81 10.77
N SER A 80 21.73 -5.47 9.85
CA SER A 80 21.80 -6.93 9.65
C SER A 80 23.04 -7.31 8.84
N PRO A 81 23.75 -8.41 9.19
CA PRO A 81 24.88 -8.88 8.42
C PRO A 81 24.49 -9.51 7.06
N GLY A 82 23.20 -9.68 6.76
CA GLY A 82 22.70 -10.33 5.54
C GLY A 82 22.09 -9.37 4.51
N THR A 83 22.45 -9.52 3.23
CA THR A 83 21.99 -8.66 2.12
C THR A 83 20.61 -9.02 1.54
N ALA A 84 20.01 -10.11 2.03
CA ALA A 84 18.72 -10.59 1.56
C ALA A 84 17.58 -9.62 1.95
N ASP A 85 17.66 -9.07 3.16
CA ASP A 85 16.68 -8.13 3.69
C ASP A 85 16.77 -6.77 2.95
N ASP A 86 17.99 -6.29 2.69
CA ASP A 86 18.25 -5.07 1.91
C ASP A 86 17.58 -5.12 0.53
N THR A 87 17.74 -6.24 -0.17
CA THR A 87 17.18 -6.45 -1.50
C THR A 87 15.66 -6.42 -1.48
N GLN A 88 15.05 -6.92 -0.40
CA GLN A 88 13.61 -6.95 -0.23
C GLN A 88 13.03 -5.55 0.00
N TYR A 89 13.62 -4.76 0.91
CA TYR A 89 13.14 -3.39 1.14
C TYR A 89 13.41 -2.50 -0.06
N LEU A 90 14.54 -2.65 -0.77
CA LEU A 90 14.78 -1.92 -2.01
C LEU A 90 13.74 -2.25 -3.08
N THR A 91 13.36 -3.52 -3.22
CA THR A 91 12.28 -3.94 -4.12
C THR A 91 10.94 -3.31 -3.73
N TYR A 92 10.65 -3.26 -2.42
CA TYR A 92 9.48 -2.56 -1.90
C TYR A 92 9.48 -1.08 -2.30
N TRP A 93 10.58 -0.36 -2.05
CA TRP A 93 10.68 1.08 -2.37
C TRP A 93 10.50 1.36 -3.86
N VAL A 94 11.05 0.51 -4.74
CA VAL A 94 10.87 0.64 -6.19
C VAL A 94 9.40 0.44 -6.59
N VAL A 95 8.74 -0.57 -6.04
CA VAL A 95 7.31 -0.82 -6.32
C VAL A 95 6.46 0.32 -5.74
N PHE A 96 6.73 0.75 -4.52
CA PHE A 96 6.02 1.85 -3.85
C PHE A 96 6.14 3.17 -4.62
N ALA A 97 7.33 3.50 -5.14
CA ALA A 97 7.54 4.69 -5.96
C ALA A 97 6.74 4.63 -7.27
N PHE A 98 6.75 3.48 -7.95
CA PHE A 98 5.96 3.28 -9.17
C PHE A 98 4.45 3.49 -8.94
N PHE A 99 3.90 2.90 -7.87
CA PHE A 99 2.50 3.08 -7.53
C PHE A 99 2.18 4.51 -7.08
N SER A 100 3.09 5.18 -6.35
CA SER A 100 2.89 6.56 -5.90
C SER A 100 2.73 7.54 -7.07
N VAL A 101 3.44 7.30 -8.18
CA VAL A 101 3.29 8.09 -9.41
C VAL A 101 1.93 7.83 -10.06
N ILE A 102 1.52 6.58 -10.21
CA ILE A 102 0.19 6.23 -10.77
C ILE A 102 -0.93 6.84 -9.92
N GLU A 103 -0.76 6.75 -8.60
CA GLU A 103 -1.71 7.26 -7.63
C GLU A 103 -1.93 8.77 -7.74
N PHE A 104 -0.89 9.54 -8.09
CA PHE A 104 -1.03 10.96 -8.30
C PHE A 104 -2.09 11.31 -9.34
N TRP A 105 -2.17 10.54 -10.43
CA TRP A 105 -3.15 10.74 -11.49
C TRP A 105 -4.56 10.30 -11.09
N SER A 106 -4.66 9.33 -10.18
CA SER A 106 -5.95 8.77 -9.77
C SER A 106 -6.53 9.39 -8.50
N ARG A 107 -5.78 10.24 -7.76
CA ARG A 107 -6.27 10.98 -6.57
C ARG A 107 -7.60 11.71 -6.81
N ALA A 108 -7.75 12.38 -7.96
CA ALA A 108 -8.97 13.13 -8.28
C ALA A 108 -10.20 12.23 -8.47
N ILE A 109 -10.02 11.04 -9.05
CA ILE A 109 -11.10 10.07 -9.31
C ILE A 109 -11.41 9.28 -8.03
N LEU A 110 -10.37 8.93 -7.27
CA LEU A 110 -10.48 8.06 -6.10
C LEU A 110 -10.96 8.79 -4.84
N TYR A 111 -10.89 10.12 -4.80
CA TYR A 111 -11.49 10.91 -3.71
C TYR A 111 -13.01 10.67 -3.58
N TRP A 112 -13.70 10.41 -4.70
CA TRP A 112 -15.13 10.10 -4.70
C TRP A 112 -15.46 8.70 -4.18
N ILE A 113 -14.48 7.82 -4.02
CA ILE A 113 -14.68 6.44 -3.57
C ILE A 113 -14.34 6.33 -2.08
N PRO A 114 -15.31 6.14 -1.18
CA PRO A 114 -15.08 6.15 0.27
C PRO A 114 -14.17 5.00 0.77
N PHE A 115 -13.96 3.97 -0.05
CA PHE A 115 -13.10 2.83 0.29
C PHE A 115 -11.61 3.01 -0.08
N TYR A 116 -11.24 4.07 -0.79
CA TYR A 116 -9.89 4.22 -1.35
C TYR A 116 -8.78 4.13 -0.30
N TRP A 117 -8.87 4.89 0.79
CA TRP A 117 -7.84 4.91 1.83
C TRP A 117 -7.67 3.57 2.53
N PHE A 118 -8.78 2.86 2.77
CA PHE A 118 -8.75 1.53 3.36
C PHE A 118 -8.02 0.52 2.46
N PHE A 119 -8.38 0.47 1.18
CA PHE A 119 -7.69 -0.41 0.22
C PHE A 119 -6.23 -0.02 0.04
N LYS A 120 -5.90 1.28 0.02
CA LYS A 120 -4.52 1.76 -0.06
C LYS A 120 -3.69 1.27 1.12
N VAL A 121 -4.18 1.43 2.36
CA VAL A 121 -3.49 0.98 3.56
C VAL A 121 -3.23 -0.53 3.49
N ILE A 122 -4.25 -1.33 3.14
CA ILE A 122 -4.10 -2.78 3.00
C ILE A 122 -3.07 -3.13 1.92
N PHE A 123 -3.16 -2.50 0.75
CA PHE A 123 -2.26 -2.75 -0.37
C PHE A 123 -0.81 -2.43 0.00
N VAL A 124 -0.58 -1.30 0.64
CA VAL A 124 0.75 -0.86 1.07
C VAL A 124 1.30 -1.76 2.17
N LEU A 125 0.48 -2.17 3.14
CA LEU A 125 0.85 -3.17 4.14
C LEU A 125 1.21 -4.51 3.49
N TYR A 126 0.42 -4.97 2.52
CA TYR A 126 0.70 -6.20 1.78
C TYR A 126 2.05 -6.15 1.05
N LEU A 127 2.42 -4.98 0.51
CA LEU A 127 3.72 -4.78 -0.11
C LEU A 127 4.87 -4.71 0.91
N GLY A 128 4.67 -4.02 2.03
CA GLY A 128 5.71 -3.73 3.02
C GLY A 128 5.97 -4.86 4.01
N LEU A 129 4.97 -5.71 4.29
CA LEU A 129 5.11 -6.78 5.26
C LEU A 129 5.94 -7.94 4.70
N PRO A 130 7.01 -8.37 5.40
CA PRO A 130 7.92 -9.39 4.88
C PRO A 130 7.29 -10.78 4.76
N GLN A 131 6.29 -11.06 5.59
CA GLN A 131 5.53 -12.31 5.58
C GLN A 131 4.79 -12.58 4.27
N PHE A 132 4.34 -11.54 3.55
CA PHE A 132 3.52 -11.72 2.34
C PHE A 132 4.33 -11.74 1.04
N ASN A 133 5.60 -11.31 1.07
CA ASN A 133 6.45 -11.16 -0.13
C ASN A 133 5.77 -10.39 -1.29
N GLY A 134 4.78 -9.54 -0.99
CA GLY A 134 3.92 -8.90 -1.98
C GLY A 134 4.69 -8.03 -2.95
N ALA A 135 5.68 -7.28 -2.46
CA ALA A 135 6.58 -6.48 -3.29
C ALA A 135 7.30 -7.32 -4.37
N LYS A 136 7.75 -8.53 -4.04
CA LYS A 136 8.48 -9.41 -4.98
C LYS A 136 7.57 -9.93 -6.09
N LEU A 137 6.32 -10.26 -5.75
CA LEU A 137 5.31 -10.70 -6.71
C LEU A 137 4.94 -9.57 -7.68
N VAL A 138 4.66 -8.39 -7.15
CA VAL A 138 4.28 -7.22 -7.95
C VAL A 138 5.45 -6.74 -8.80
N TYR A 139 6.67 -6.78 -8.26
CA TYR A 139 7.87 -6.48 -9.02
C TYR A 139 8.03 -7.39 -10.24
N LYS A 140 7.93 -8.72 -10.06
CA LYS A 140 8.07 -9.67 -11.17
C LYS A 140 6.99 -9.52 -12.24
N THR A 141 5.77 -9.20 -11.81
CA THR A 141 4.58 -9.24 -12.68
C THR A 141 4.35 -7.93 -13.43
N VAL A 142 4.55 -6.78 -12.75
CA VAL A 142 4.18 -5.46 -13.29
C VAL A 142 5.41 -4.60 -13.52
N VAL A 143 6.28 -4.47 -12.52
CA VAL A 143 7.39 -3.52 -12.60
C VAL A 143 8.51 -4.01 -13.52
N LYS A 144 8.88 -5.28 -13.48
CA LYS A 144 9.93 -5.89 -14.29
C LYS A 144 9.67 -5.78 -15.82
N PRO A 145 8.48 -6.05 -16.36
CA PRO A 145 8.24 -5.87 -17.79
C PRO A 145 8.25 -4.39 -18.20
N VAL A 146 7.80 -3.47 -17.33
CA VAL A 146 7.83 -2.02 -17.59
C VAL A 146 9.26 -1.49 -17.53
N SER A 147 10.04 -1.89 -16.52
CA SER A 147 11.44 -1.51 -16.36
C SER A 147 12.32 -2.13 -17.44
N ALA A 148 12.07 -3.36 -17.88
CA ALA A 148 12.80 -3.96 -18.99
C ALA A 148 12.58 -3.21 -20.31
N LYS A 149 11.38 -2.65 -20.54
CA LYS A 149 11.12 -1.77 -21.69
C LYS A 149 11.84 -0.44 -21.57
N LEU A 150 11.84 0.17 -20.38
CA LEU A 150 12.55 1.44 -20.11
C LEU A 150 14.07 1.29 -20.17
N VAL A 151 14.65 0.26 -19.55
CA VAL A 151 16.10 -0.01 -19.54
C VAL A 151 16.60 -0.43 -20.93
N LYS A 152 15.80 -1.13 -21.74
CA LYS A 152 16.11 -1.36 -23.16
C LYS A 152 16.09 -0.06 -23.96
N ALA A 153 15.16 0.85 -23.68
CA ALA A 153 15.10 2.16 -24.32
C ALA A 153 16.28 3.07 -23.90
N SER A 154 16.78 2.92 -22.66
CA SER A 154 17.92 3.67 -22.11
C SER A 154 19.29 3.05 -22.40
N GLY A 155 19.39 1.94 -23.15
CA GLY A 155 20.65 1.38 -23.66
C GLY A 155 21.71 1.14 -22.58
N LYS A 156 21.70 -0.04 -21.92
CA LYS A 156 22.71 -0.46 -20.91
C LYS A 156 22.95 0.59 -19.82
N VAL A 157 22.16 0.56 -18.74
CA VAL A 157 22.53 1.24 -17.50
C VAL A 157 23.86 0.62 -17.01
N PRO A 158 24.99 1.36 -17.01
CA PRO A 158 26.23 0.83 -16.47
C PRO A 158 25.98 0.53 -14.99
N SER A 159 26.51 -0.60 -14.51
CA SER A 159 26.60 -0.81 -13.06
C SER A 159 27.23 0.44 -12.43
N VAL A 160 26.67 0.95 -11.33
CA VAL A 160 27.24 2.10 -10.61
C VAL A 160 28.72 1.82 -10.27
N ALA A 161 29.08 0.55 -10.06
CA ALA A 161 30.45 0.12 -9.88
C ALA A 161 31.33 0.34 -11.14
N SER A 162 30.81 0.13 -12.35
CA SER A 162 31.54 0.42 -13.59
C SER A 162 31.71 1.92 -13.84
N ALA A 163 30.69 2.74 -13.56
CA ALA A 163 30.78 4.19 -13.70
C ALA A 163 31.72 4.83 -12.67
N LEU A 164 31.76 4.28 -11.44
CA LEU A 164 32.72 4.69 -10.42
C LEU A 164 34.14 4.28 -10.78
N LYS A 165 34.33 3.06 -11.30
CA LYS A 165 35.64 2.58 -11.73
C LYS A 165 36.21 3.42 -12.87
N GLU A 166 35.38 3.75 -13.86
CA GLU A 166 35.77 4.63 -14.97
C GLU A 166 36.18 6.04 -14.50
N LYS A 167 35.48 6.62 -13.51
CA LYS A 167 35.86 7.92 -12.93
C LYS A 167 37.11 7.86 -12.07
N VAL A 168 37.33 6.76 -11.33
CA VAL A 168 38.55 6.55 -10.53
C VAL A 168 39.76 6.33 -11.43
N ASP A 169 39.60 5.59 -12.53
CA ASP A 169 40.64 5.36 -13.53
C ASP A 169 40.95 6.67 -14.32
N ALA A 170 39.94 7.50 -14.59
CA ALA A 170 40.13 8.83 -15.16
C ALA A 170 40.84 9.81 -14.20
N ALA A 171 40.59 9.71 -12.89
CA ALA A 171 41.25 10.53 -11.88
C ALA A 171 42.71 10.08 -11.62
N SER A 172 42.98 8.77 -11.68
CA SER A 172 44.33 8.22 -11.49
C SER A 172 45.26 8.51 -12.68
N THR A 173 44.72 8.57 -13.90
CA THR A 173 45.48 8.90 -15.12
C THR A 173 45.79 10.40 -15.29
N GLY A 174 45.08 11.29 -14.60
CA GLY A 174 45.32 12.75 -14.66
C GLY A 174 46.47 13.28 -13.79
N THR A 175 47.08 12.46 -12.93
CA THR A 175 48.04 12.95 -11.91
C THR A 175 49.51 12.80 -12.31
N THR A 176 49.84 12.17 -13.45
CA THR A 176 51.25 11.87 -13.83
C THR A 176 51.84 12.77 -14.93
N THR A 177 51.27 13.96 -15.19
CA THR A 177 51.81 14.91 -16.20
C THR A 177 52.08 16.30 -15.61
N GLY A 178 52.60 16.37 -14.38
CA GLY A 178 52.85 17.64 -13.68
C GLY A 178 54.08 17.67 -12.76
N ALA A 179 55.02 16.73 -12.91
CA ALA A 179 56.27 16.72 -12.15
C ALA A 179 57.45 16.33 -13.06
N SER A 180 57.86 17.25 -13.92
CA SER A 180 59.18 17.25 -14.55
C SER A 180 59.47 18.63 -15.13
N ILE A 181 59.90 19.55 -14.27
CA ILE A 181 60.84 20.63 -14.58
C ILE A 181 61.81 20.72 -13.42
#